data_AF-A0A376SBH2-F1
#
_entry.id   AF-A0A376SBH2-F1
#
_cell.length_a   1.000
_cell.length_b   1.000
_cell.length_c   1.000
_cell.angle_alpha   90.00
_cell.angle_beta   90.00
_cell.angle_gamma   90.00
#
_symmetry.space_group_name_H-M   'P 1'
#
loop_
_entity.id
_entity.type
_entity.pdbx_description
1 polymer ?
#
loop_
_entity_poly.entity_id
_entity_poly.type
_entity_poly.pdbx_seq_one_letter_code
_entity_poly.pdbx_strand_id
1 'polypeptide(L)'
;MNRRCLLNAFRVAAEGEFCNEQDEPIDLPADALIGIAHPLEMTAEMRSEFAQLFADYEIMSPFRQLSRRTVLLTPDESASNSLNRWEGKSATVGQLMGLRYKGWESGYENAFVYDLGEYRLVLKFSSGFNHYNVDSKALMSFRSLHVYRENKSVTFAELDVFDLSEALSAPDVIFH
;
A
#
# COMPACT_ATOMS: atom_id res chain seq x y z
N MET A 1 1.08 -14.20 -13.16
CA MET A 1 0.79 -12.75 -13.32
C MET A 1 1.96 -12.11 -14.03
N ASN A 2 1.73 -11.23 -15.02
CA ASN A 2 2.80 -10.41 -15.60
C ASN A 2 3.33 -9.50 -14.50
N ARG A 3 4.62 -9.59 -14.21
CA ARG A 3 5.27 -8.73 -13.22
C ARG A 3 5.27 -7.31 -13.77
N ARG A 4 4.59 -6.40 -13.08
CA ARG A 4 4.60 -4.99 -13.44
C ARG A 4 6.02 -4.47 -13.26
N CYS A 5 6.59 -3.87 -14.31
CA CYS A 5 7.93 -3.34 -14.31
C CYS A 5 7.90 -1.98 -15.01
N LEU A 6 8.33 -0.94 -14.29
CA LEU A 6 8.46 0.40 -14.83
C LEU A 6 9.65 0.42 -15.80
N LEU A 7 9.37 0.72 -17.07
CA LEU A 7 10.39 0.84 -18.12
C LEU A 7 11.03 2.23 -18.13
N ASN A 8 10.20 3.26 -17.94
CA ASN A 8 10.61 4.65 -17.83
C ASN A 8 9.52 5.44 -17.07
N ALA A 9 9.86 6.60 -16.52
CA ALA A 9 8.92 7.51 -15.87
C ALA A 9 8.96 8.89 -16.54
N PHE A 10 7.83 9.59 -16.51
CA PHE A 10 7.74 10.94 -17.06
C PHE A 10 6.67 11.77 -16.34
N ARG A 11 6.80 13.10 -16.46
CA ARG A 11 5.75 14.08 -16.19
C ARG A 11 5.14 14.54 -17.50
N VAL A 12 3.89 15.00 -17.45
CA VAL A 12 3.28 15.74 -18.56
C VAL A 12 3.52 17.22 -18.33
N ALA A 13 4.22 17.89 -19.25
CA ALA A 13 4.44 19.33 -19.20
C ALA A 13 3.14 20.09 -19.46
N ALA A 14 3.13 21.40 -19.17
CA ALA A 14 1.96 22.25 -19.41
C ALA A 14 1.50 22.20 -20.88
N GLU A 15 2.47 22.02 -21.78
CA GLU A 15 2.25 22.05 -23.23
C GLU A 15 1.88 20.65 -23.79
N GLY A 16 1.78 19.65 -22.90
CA GLY A 16 1.39 18.28 -23.22
C GLY A 16 2.54 17.35 -23.59
N GLU A 17 3.77 17.86 -23.63
CA GLU A 17 4.98 17.06 -23.87
C GLU A 17 5.27 16.13 -22.68
N PHE A 18 5.90 14.99 -22.96
CA PHE A 18 6.38 14.08 -21.92
C PHE A 18 7.84 14.39 -21.61
N CYS A 19 8.16 14.65 -20.34
CA CYS A 19 9.53 14.92 -19.90
C CYS A 19 9.97 13.90 -18.85
N ASN A 20 11.21 13.43 -18.94
CA ASN A 20 11.83 12.59 -17.91
C ASN A 20 12.14 13.37 -16.63
N GLU A 21 12.83 12.74 -15.68
CA GLU A 21 13.18 13.35 -14.41
C GLU A 21 14.24 14.46 -14.50
N GLN A 22 14.99 14.56 -15.61
CA GLN A 22 15.91 15.66 -15.92
C GLN A 22 15.25 16.78 -16.74
N ASP A 23 13.93 16.71 -16.90
CA ASP A 23 13.13 17.64 -17.70
C ASP A 23 13.39 17.61 -19.21
N GLU A 24 13.99 16.53 -19.70
CA GLU A 24 14.26 16.33 -21.12
C GLU A 24 13.05 15.68 -21.81
N PRO A 25 12.65 16.15 -23.01
CA PRO A 25 11.58 15.52 -23.76
C PRO A 25 11.88 14.05 -24.06
N ILE A 26 10.85 13.21 -23.94
CA ILE A 26 10.92 11.80 -24.31
C ILE A 26 9.86 11.43 -25.34
N ASP A 27 10.24 10.54 -26.25
CA ASP A 27 9.31 9.87 -27.15
C ASP A 27 8.84 8.55 -26.52
N LEU A 28 7.52 8.32 -26.54
CA LEU A 28 6.94 7.05 -26.11
C LEU A 28 6.68 6.14 -27.32
N PRO A 29 6.91 4.82 -27.21
CA PRO A 29 6.43 3.86 -28.19
C PRO A 29 4.92 3.95 -28.41
N ALA A 30 4.45 3.71 -29.62
CA ALA A 30 3.02 3.79 -29.97
C ALA A 30 2.15 2.79 -29.19
N ASP A 31 2.74 1.70 -28.72
CA ASP A 31 2.10 0.63 -27.94
C ASP A 31 2.47 0.69 -26.44
N ALA A 32 3.02 1.81 -25.96
CA ALA A 32 3.35 2.00 -24.56
C ALA A 32 2.11 1.89 -23.66
N LEU A 33 2.23 1.08 -22.61
CA LEU A 33 1.25 1.04 -21.53
C LEU A 33 1.60 2.10 -20.48
N ILE A 34 0.76 3.11 -20.36
CA ILE A 34 0.95 4.22 -19.41
C ILE A 34 0.16 3.95 -18.14
N GLY A 35 0.79 4.15 -16.99
CA GLY A 35 0.15 4.04 -15.69
C GLY A 35 0.77 5.01 -14.67
N ILE A 36 0.10 5.18 -13.54
CA ILE A 36 0.65 5.96 -12.43
C ILE A 36 1.78 5.15 -11.78
N ALA A 37 3.00 5.67 -11.86
CA ALA A 37 4.18 5.04 -11.26
C ALA A 37 4.02 4.95 -9.73
N HIS A 38 4.24 3.75 -9.19
CA HIS A 38 4.30 3.52 -7.76
C HIS A 38 5.69 3.91 -7.22
N PRO A 39 5.83 4.54 -6.03
CA PRO A 39 7.15 4.97 -5.54
C PRO A 39 8.18 3.85 -5.31
N LEU A 40 7.73 2.61 -5.17
CA LEU A 40 8.63 1.43 -5.11
C LEU A 40 9.08 0.94 -6.51
N GLU A 41 8.44 1.40 -7.59
CA GLU A 41 8.92 1.16 -8.96
C GLU A 41 10.06 2.11 -9.33
N MET A 42 10.24 3.22 -8.59
CA MET A 42 11.21 4.27 -8.87
C MET A 42 12.45 4.13 -7.99
N THR A 43 13.62 4.45 -8.55
CA THR A 43 14.84 4.62 -7.75
C THR A 43 14.69 5.82 -6.82
N ALA A 44 15.50 5.88 -5.76
CA ALA A 44 15.48 7.01 -4.83
C ALA A 44 15.88 8.31 -5.54
N GLU A 45 16.85 8.22 -6.44
CA GLU A 45 17.36 9.30 -7.27
C GLU A 45 16.27 9.83 -8.20
N MET A 46 15.65 8.96 -9.01
CA MET A 46 14.58 9.34 -9.94
C MET A 46 13.42 10.01 -9.22
N ARG A 47 13.02 9.48 -8.06
CA ARG A 47 11.96 10.08 -7.24
C ARG A 47 12.35 11.45 -6.69
N SER A 48 13.63 11.65 -6.34
CA SER A 48 14.14 12.94 -5.87
C SER A 48 14.14 13.99 -6.98
N GLU A 49 14.58 13.61 -8.18
CA GLU A 49 14.59 14.50 -9.35
C GLU A 49 13.18 14.95 -9.73
N PHE A 50 12.20 14.04 -9.81
CA PHE A 50 10.80 14.43 -10.03
C PHE A 50 10.25 15.30 -8.88
N ALA A 51 10.64 15.05 -7.64
CA ALA A 51 10.21 15.88 -6.51
C ALA A 51 10.78 17.31 -6.61
N GLN A 52 12.01 17.45 -7.08
CA GLN A 52 12.64 18.74 -7.36
C GLN A 52 11.91 19.47 -8.49
N LEU A 53 11.62 18.80 -9.61
CA LEU A 53 10.81 19.38 -10.69
C LEU A 53 9.43 19.84 -10.22
N PHE A 54 8.77 19.05 -9.36
CA PHE A 54 7.47 19.45 -8.81
C PHE A 54 7.59 20.71 -7.94
N ALA A 55 8.68 20.87 -7.21
CA ALA A 55 8.93 22.08 -6.42
C ALA A 55 9.24 23.28 -7.32
N ASP A 56 10.13 23.12 -8.29
CA ASP A 56 10.62 24.20 -9.17
C ASP A 56 9.50 24.76 -10.06
N TYR A 57 8.60 23.89 -10.53
CA TYR A 57 7.44 24.27 -11.34
C TYR A 57 6.16 24.49 -10.52
N GLU A 58 6.24 24.46 -9.18
CA GLU A 58 5.10 24.59 -8.27
C GLU A 58 3.93 23.63 -8.59
N ILE A 59 4.26 22.41 -9.05
CA ILE A 59 3.29 21.38 -9.43
C ILE A 59 2.63 20.79 -8.19
N MET A 60 1.35 21.13 -7.98
CA MET A 60 0.54 20.52 -6.94
C MET A 60 -0.04 19.18 -7.41
N SER A 61 0.49 18.08 -6.90
CA SER A 61 -0.07 16.75 -7.17
C SER A 61 -1.44 16.57 -6.50
N PRO A 62 -2.44 15.99 -7.18
CA PRO A 62 -3.78 15.77 -6.61
C PRO A 62 -3.79 14.78 -5.44
N PHE A 63 -2.74 13.99 -5.28
CA PHE A 63 -2.53 13.08 -4.16
C PHE A 63 -1.04 12.93 -3.87
N ARG A 64 -0.69 12.33 -2.72
CA ARG A 64 0.70 12.02 -2.37
C ARG A 64 1.23 10.89 -3.24
N GLN A 65 1.58 11.17 -4.49
CA GLN A 65 2.17 10.20 -5.41
C GLN A 65 3.62 9.91 -5.03
N LEU A 66 4.53 10.87 -5.17
CA LEU A 66 5.97 10.67 -4.89
C LEU A 66 6.24 10.44 -3.40
N SER A 67 5.50 11.13 -2.53
CA SER A 67 5.63 11.04 -1.07
C SER A 67 4.66 10.02 -0.43
N ARG A 68 4.13 9.09 -1.23
CA ARG A 68 3.29 8.01 -0.70
C ARG A 68 4.10 7.20 0.32
N ARG A 69 3.49 6.89 1.46
CA ARG A 69 4.08 5.96 2.42
C ARG A 69 4.17 4.59 1.76
N THR A 70 5.35 3.97 1.82
CA THR A 70 5.58 2.60 1.38
C THR A 70 5.93 1.75 2.59
N VAL A 71 5.43 0.52 2.59
CA VAL A 71 5.74 -0.51 3.58
C VAL A 71 6.43 -1.66 2.85
N LEU A 72 7.63 -2.01 3.28
CA LEU A 72 8.37 -3.18 2.81
C LEU A 72 8.45 -4.20 3.93
N LEU A 73 8.38 -5.48 3.54
CA LEU A 73 8.64 -6.60 4.43
C LEU A 73 10.13 -6.91 4.48
N THR A 74 10.60 -7.35 5.64
CA THR A 74 11.91 -8.00 5.75
C THR A 74 11.90 -9.35 5.03
N PRO A 75 13.07 -9.94 4.73
CA PRO A 75 13.13 -11.29 4.16
C PRO A 75 12.39 -12.34 5.00
N ASP A 76 12.52 -12.26 6.33
CA ASP A 76 11.85 -13.18 7.25
C ASP A 76 10.32 -13.00 7.25
N GLU A 77 9.85 -11.74 7.23
CA GLU A 77 8.43 -11.42 7.10
C GLU A 77 7.87 -11.93 5.76
N SER A 78 8.62 -11.75 4.67
CA SER A 78 8.23 -12.21 3.33
C SER A 78 8.12 -13.74 3.26
N ALA A 79 9.06 -14.45 3.88
CA ALA A 79 9.05 -15.92 3.96
C ALA A 79 8.00 -16.49 4.92
N SER A 80 7.37 -15.65 5.74
CA SER A 80 6.35 -16.05 6.71
C SER A 80 4.93 -16.02 6.10
N ASN A 81 4.00 -16.72 6.74
CA ASN A 81 2.56 -16.64 6.47
C ASN A 81 1.82 -15.72 7.46
N SER A 82 2.53 -15.15 8.43
CA SER A 82 1.98 -14.28 9.46
C SER A 82 2.93 -13.14 9.79
N LEU A 83 2.41 -11.91 9.91
CA LEU A 83 3.14 -10.78 10.45
C LEU A 83 2.80 -10.58 11.93
N ASN A 84 3.85 -10.45 12.75
CA ASN A 84 3.75 -10.13 14.17
C ASN A 84 4.38 -8.77 14.49
N ARG A 85 4.68 -7.94 13.47
CA ARG A 85 5.41 -6.67 13.61
C ARG A 85 4.72 -5.63 14.50
N TRP A 86 3.43 -5.80 14.73
CA TRP A 86 2.60 -4.94 15.60
C TRP A 86 2.19 -5.64 16.90
N GLU A 87 2.88 -6.72 17.29
CA GLU A 87 2.62 -7.39 18.54
C GLU A 87 2.72 -6.41 19.73
N GLY A 88 1.76 -6.53 20.66
CA GLY A 88 1.63 -5.62 21.81
C GLY A 88 0.99 -4.25 21.50
N LYS A 89 0.75 -3.91 20.23
CA LYS A 89 0.09 -2.65 19.84
C LYS A 89 -1.43 -2.79 19.93
N SER A 90 -2.10 -1.68 20.21
CA SER A 90 -3.56 -1.59 20.25
C SER A 90 -4.03 -0.35 19.50
N ALA A 91 -5.24 -0.42 18.95
CA ALA A 91 -5.90 0.70 18.29
C ALA A 91 -7.33 0.85 18.80
N THR A 92 -7.85 2.07 18.77
CA THR A 92 -9.26 2.30 19.06
C THR A 92 -10.13 1.70 17.97
N VAL A 93 -11.35 1.30 18.30
CA VAL A 93 -12.30 0.82 17.28
C VAL A 93 -12.58 1.88 16.22
N GLY A 94 -12.60 3.17 16.56
CA GLY A 94 -12.71 4.25 15.59
C GLY A 94 -11.57 4.24 14.56
N GLN A 95 -10.33 4.02 14.99
CA GLN A 95 -9.18 3.87 14.08
C GLN A 95 -9.32 2.63 13.19
N LEU A 96 -9.76 1.50 13.75
CA LEU A 96 -10.00 0.27 12.98
C LEU A 96 -11.09 0.44 11.94
N MET A 97 -12.19 1.15 12.24
CA MET A 97 -13.21 1.49 11.25
C MET A 97 -12.65 2.30 10.08
N GLY A 98 -11.60 3.08 10.32
CA GLY A 98 -10.87 3.82 9.30
C GLY A 98 -10.28 2.93 8.20
N LEU A 99 -10.00 1.65 8.49
CA LEU A 99 -9.51 0.67 7.51
C LEU A 99 -10.47 0.49 6.32
N ARG A 100 -11.78 0.66 6.54
CA ARG A 100 -12.81 0.57 5.46
C ARG A 100 -12.61 1.56 4.34
N TYR A 101 -12.12 2.75 4.66
CA TYR A 101 -11.80 3.78 3.65
C TYR A 101 -10.49 3.51 2.92
N LYS A 102 -9.79 2.42 3.26
CA LYS A 102 -8.50 2.01 2.74
C LYS A 102 -8.54 0.61 2.11
N GLY A 103 -9.72 0.15 1.70
CA GLY A 103 -9.90 -1.12 0.98
C GLY A 103 -10.03 -2.36 1.86
N TRP A 104 -10.02 -2.19 3.19
CA TRP A 104 -10.25 -3.31 4.11
C TRP A 104 -11.73 -3.49 4.42
N GLU A 105 -12.25 -4.68 4.28
CA GLU A 105 -13.62 -5.03 4.60
C GLU A 105 -13.73 -5.66 5.99
N SER A 106 -14.92 -5.59 6.57
CA SER A 106 -15.21 -6.29 7.83
C SER A 106 -15.23 -7.80 7.57
N GLY A 107 -14.40 -8.54 8.29
CA GLY A 107 -14.41 -10.00 8.29
C GLY A 107 -15.39 -10.57 9.32
N TYR A 108 -15.42 -11.90 9.40
CA TYR A 108 -16.08 -12.59 10.51
C TYR A 108 -15.36 -12.33 11.82
N GLU A 109 -16.12 -12.20 12.91
CA GLU A 109 -15.61 -11.98 14.27
C GLU A 109 -14.80 -10.67 14.43
N ASN A 110 -13.57 -10.77 14.92
CA ASN A 110 -12.69 -9.65 15.27
C ASN A 110 -11.62 -9.43 14.18
N ALA A 111 -12.04 -9.40 12.91
CA ALA A 111 -11.12 -9.34 11.79
C ALA A 111 -11.51 -8.29 10.74
N PHE A 112 -10.50 -7.78 10.06
CA PHE A 112 -10.62 -7.10 8.78
C PHE A 112 -9.93 -7.91 7.69
N VAL A 113 -10.45 -7.76 6.47
CA VAL A 113 -10.04 -8.52 5.30
C VAL A 113 -9.63 -7.57 4.18
N TYR A 114 -8.55 -7.85 3.48
CA TYR A 114 -8.16 -7.12 2.27
C TYR A 114 -7.97 -8.12 1.14
N ASP A 115 -8.73 -7.96 0.06
CA ASP A 115 -8.68 -8.87 -1.09
C ASP A 115 -7.70 -8.36 -2.16
N LEU A 116 -6.83 -9.25 -2.63
CA LEU A 116 -5.77 -9.03 -3.63
C LEU A 116 -5.86 -10.12 -4.70
N GLY A 117 -6.88 -10.04 -5.57
CA GLY A 117 -7.15 -11.05 -6.58
C GLY A 117 -7.49 -12.41 -5.94
N GLU A 118 -6.65 -13.42 -6.16
CA GLU A 118 -6.79 -14.75 -5.54
C GLU A 118 -6.30 -14.80 -4.08
N TYR A 119 -5.60 -13.75 -3.62
CA TYR A 119 -5.06 -13.65 -2.28
C TYR A 119 -5.98 -12.82 -1.38
N ARG A 120 -5.88 -13.10 -0.08
CA ARG A 120 -6.60 -12.39 0.97
C ARG A 120 -5.71 -12.19 2.17
N LEU A 121 -5.61 -10.95 2.64
CA LEU A 121 -5.02 -10.63 3.94
C LEU A 121 -6.11 -10.64 5.01
N VAL A 122 -5.85 -11.28 6.14
CA VAL A 122 -6.75 -11.33 7.28
C VAL A 122 -6.04 -10.77 8.50
N LEU A 123 -6.47 -9.60 8.92
CA LEU A 123 -5.96 -8.86 10.06
C LEU A 123 -6.88 -9.11 11.26
N LYS A 124 -6.36 -9.75 12.31
CA LYS A 124 -7.11 -10.16 13.51
C LYS A 124 -6.76 -9.33 14.73
N PHE A 125 -7.77 -9.15 15.59
CA PHE A 125 -7.68 -8.40 16.84
C PHE A 125 -8.20 -9.21 18.03
N SER A 126 -7.98 -8.67 19.24
CA SER A 126 -8.60 -9.18 20.47
C SER A 126 -10.13 -9.22 20.36
N SER A 127 -10.74 -10.17 21.08
CA SER A 127 -12.19 -10.26 21.22
C SER A 127 -12.82 -9.00 21.82
N GLY A 128 -14.07 -8.73 21.46
CA GLY A 128 -14.85 -7.59 21.98
C GLY A 128 -15.21 -6.57 20.90
N PHE A 129 -14.88 -6.85 19.64
CA PHE A 129 -15.26 -6.03 18.52
C PHE A 129 -16.71 -6.31 18.10
N ASN A 130 -17.60 -5.34 18.25
CA ASN A 130 -19.00 -5.47 17.86
C ASN A 130 -19.40 -4.42 16.83
N HIS A 131 -19.39 -4.78 15.55
CA HIS A 131 -19.62 -3.87 14.41
C HIS A 131 -20.87 -2.96 14.50
N TYR A 132 -21.84 -3.26 15.37
CA TYR A 132 -23.14 -2.57 15.42
C TYR A 132 -23.38 -1.73 16.68
N ASN A 133 -22.51 -1.80 17.71
CA ASN A 133 -22.60 -0.96 18.89
C ASN A 133 -21.26 -0.88 19.60
N VAL A 134 -20.44 0.12 19.27
CA VAL A 134 -19.09 0.25 19.82
C VAL A 134 -18.92 1.58 20.53
N ASP A 135 -18.39 1.53 21.75
CA ASP A 135 -17.55 2.60 22.25
C ASP A 135 -16.36 2.78 21.31
N SER A 136 -16.38 3.82 20.47
CA SER A 136 -15.34 4.08 19.48
C SER A 136 -13.94 4.23 20.10
N LYS A 137 -13.84 4.46 21.41
CA LYS A 137 -12.59 4.60 22.17
C LYS A 137 -12.11 3.28 22.76
N ALA A 138 -12.91 2.21 22.73
CA ALA A 138 -12.48 0.89 23.18
C ALA A 138 -11.23 0.45 22.41
N LEU A 139 -10.24 -0.05 23.15
CA LEU A 139 -8.97 -0.49 22.59
C LEU A 139 -9.04 -1.96 22.20
N MET A 140 -8.65 -2.25 20.96
CA MET A 140 -8.49 -3.59 20.43
C MET A 140 -7.01 -3.85 20.18
N SER A 141 -6.48 -4.95 20.71
CA SER A 141 -5.08 -5.32 20.52
C SER A 141 -4.89 -6.07 19.21
N PHE A 142 -3.83 -5.73 18.48
CA PHE A 142 -3.37 -6.52 17.34
C PHE A 142 -3.09 -7.97 17.75
N ARG A 143 -3.47 -8.92 16.90
CA ARG A 143 -3.15 -10.35 17.10
C ARG A 143 -2.27 -10.92 16.01
N SER A 144 -2.65 -10.74 14.75
CA SER A 144 -1.93 -11.33 13.63
C SER A 144 -2.42 -10.72 12.31
N LEU A 145 -1.57 -10.68 11.30
CA LEU A 145 -1.99 -10.50 9.91
C LEU A 145 -1.52 -11.73 9.12
N HIS A 146 -2.44 -12.46 8.51
CA HIS A 146 -2.14 -13.65 7.72
C HIS A 146 -2.50 -13.46 6.25
N VAL A 147 -1.80 -14.16 5.36
CA VAL A 147 -2.15 -14.26 3.94
C VAL A 147 -2.71 -15.65 3.61
N TYR A 148 -3.76 -15.67 2.80
CA TYR A 148 -4.37 -16.87 2.26
C TYR A 148 -4.51 -16.77 0.73
N ARG A 149 -4.40 -17.90 0.03
CA ARG A 149 -4.86 -18.08 -1.35
C ARG A 149 -5.88 -19.23 -1.36
N GLU A 150 -7.08 -19.00 -1.87
CA GLU A 150 -8.15 -20.02 -1.92
C GLU A 150 -8.34 -20.77 -0.58
N ASN A 151 -8.35 -20.03 0.54
CA ASN A 151 -8.43 -20.52 1.93
C ASN A 151 -7.23 -21.34 2.46
N LYS A 152 -6.16 -21.50 1.68
CA LYS A 152 -4.91 -22.09 2.15
C LYS A 152 -3.97 -20.99 2.60
N SER A 153 -3.34 -21.18 3.76
CA SER A 153 -2.28 -20.28 4.20
C SER A 153 -1.09 -20.39 3.26
N VAL A 154 -0.60 -19.24 2.79
CA VAL A 154 0.57 -19.09 1.91
C VAL A 154 1.56 -18.11 2.55
N THR A 155 2.70 -17.84 1.92
CA THR A 155 3.66 -16.85 2.42
C THR A 155 3.46 -15.49 1.75
N PHE A 156 3.94 -14.41 2.38
CA PHE A 156 3.87 -13.08 1.78
C PHE A 156 4.70 -12.94 0.49
N ALA A 157 5.69 -13.82 0.30
CA ALA A 157 6.52 -13.89 -0.90
C ALA A 157 5.74 -14.20 -2.19
N GLU A 158 4.50 -14.70 -2.09
CA GLU A 158 3.63 -14.93 -3.26
C GLU A 158 2.96 -13.65 -3.78
N LEU A 159 2.92 -12.58 -2.97
CA LEU A 159 2.26 -11.33 -3.32
C LEU A 159 3.21 -10.38 -4.08
N ASP A 160 2.62 -9.55 -4.94
CA ASP A 160 3.34 -8.41 -5.51
C ASP A 160 3.67 -7.39 -4.41
N VAL A 161 4.89 -6.84 -4.47
CA VAL A 161 5.40 -5.94 -3.43
C VAL A 161 4.62 -4.63 -3.37
N PHE A 162 4.08 -4.14 -4.50
CA PHE A 162 3.31 -2.89 -4.54
C PHE A 162 1.95 -3.10 -3.90
N ASP A 163 1.24 -4.15 -4.31
CA ASP A 163 -0.06 -4.51 -3.74
C ASP A 163 0.03 -4.73 -2.23
N LEU A 164 1.08 -5.41 -1.78
CA LEU A 164 1.32 -5.63 -0.36
C LEU A 164 1.64 -4.32 0.37
N SER A 165 2.45 -3.44 -0.22
CA SER A 165 2.73 -2.11 0.33
C SER A 165 1.45 -1.30 0.55
N GLU A 166 0.55 -1.33 -0.43
CA GLU A 166 -0.73 -0.62 -0.40
C GLU A 166 -1.63 -1.16 0.71
N ALA A 167 -1.80 -2.48 0.78
CA ALA A 167 -2.62 -3.11 1.79
C ALA A 167 -2.11 -2.83 3.21
N LEU A 168 -0.79 -2.90 3.42
CA LEU A 168 -0.16 -2.69 4.73
C LEU A 168 -0.08 -1.20 5.13
N SER A 169 -0.22 -0.26 4.21
CA SER A 169 -0.08 1.18 4.48
C SER A 169 -0.99 1.69 5.60
N ALA A 170 -2.23 1.20 5.69
CA ALA A 170 -3.19 1.61 6.70
C ALA A 170 -2.95 0.96 8.08
N PRO A 171 -2.78 -0.38 8.18
CA PRO A 171 -2.34 -1.01 9.43
C PRO A 171 -1.04 -0.40 9.99
N ASP A 172 -0.08 -0.10 9.12
CA ASP A 172 1.21 0.48 9.51
C ASP A 172 1.09 1.92 10.03
N VAL A 173 0.03 2.66 9.68
CA VAL A 173 -0.28 3.95 10.30
C VAL A 173 -0.99 3.78 11.64
N ILE A 174 -1.88 2.79 11.75
CA ILE A 174 -2.73 2.59 12.92
C ILE A 174 -1.96 2.02 14.11
N PHE A 175 -0.98 1.14 13.86
CA PHE A 175 -0.26 0.40 14.91
C PHE A 175 1.17 0.88 15.18
N HIS A 176 1.66 1.90 14.46
CA HIS A 176 2.97 2.49 14.72
C HIS A 176 2.93 3.36 15.98
#